data_AF-A0A741SL60-F1
#
_entry.id   AF-A0A741SL60-F1
#
_cell.length_a   1.000
_cell.length_b   1.000
_cell.length_c   1.000
_cell.angle_alpha   90.00
_cell.angle_beta   90.00
_cell.angle_gamma   90.00
#
_symmetry.space_group_name_H-M   'P 1'
#
loop_
_entity.id
_entity.type
_entity.pdbx_description
1 polymer ?
#
loop_
_entity_poly.entity_id
_entity_poly.type
_entity_poly.pdbx_seq_one_letter_code
_entity_poly.pdbx_strand_id
1 'polypeptide(L)'
;MKKSDHDVHEKTASWSILQSEWLKKCGRLLLLLLYRFAIGWAFFQLLTIIVAGILLLGVLLFHPVIFVQTITITEKLNHASVYLWNILKLCLWNYGVIAGFIFMLGCTINKSIRQAQRLSRKFDV
;
A
#
# COMPACT_ATOMS: atom_id res chain seq x y z
N MET A 1 -56.42 -19.74 4.17
CA MET A 1 -55.01 -19.51 3.79
C MET A 1 -54.78 -18.02 3.57
N LYS A 2 -54.23 -17.31 4.57
CA LYS A 2 -53.74 -15.92 4.46
C LYS A 2 -52.55 -15.81 5.42
N LYS A 3 -51.38 -16.25 4.97
CA LYS A 3 -50.15 -16.27 5.78
C LYS A 3 -48.89 -16.12 4.92
N SER A 4 -48.96 -15.45 3.77
CA SER A 4 -47.84 -15.41 2.81
C SER A 4 -47.18 -14.04 2.65
N ASP A 5 -47.87 -12.92 2.83
CA ASP A 5 -47.26 -11.61 2.55
C ASP A 5 -46.43 -11.05 3.70
N HIS A 6 -46.84 -11.31 4.95
CA HIS A 6 -46.14 -10.77 6.12
C HIS A 6 -44.78 -11.46 6.35
N ASP A 7 -44.71 -12.79 6.14
CA ASP A 7 -43.48 -13.58 6.32
C ASP A 7 -42.44 -13.30 5.21
N VAL A 8 -42.88 -12.94 4.00
CA VAL A 8 -41.99 -12.58 2.87
C VAL A 8 -41.42 -11.18 3.06
N HIS A 9 -42.21 -10.24 3.58
CA HIS A 9 -41.75 -8.88 3.86
C HIS A 9 -40.77 -8.83 5.05
N GLU A 10 -40.95 -9.68 6.05
CA GLU A 10 -40.05 -9.80 7.21
C GLU A 10 -38.74 -10.53 6.84
N LYS A 11 -38.81 -11.54 5.96
CA LYS A 11 -37.61 -12.18 5.40
C LYS A 11 -36.80 -11.24 4.51
N THR A 12 -37.43 -10.44 3.65
CA THR A 12 -36.70 -9.47 2.80
C THR A 12 -36.09 -8.33 3.64
N ALA A 13 -36.77 -7.87 4.68
CA ALA A 13 -36.23 -6.92 5.65
C ALA A 13 -35.01 -7.51 6.41
N SER A 14 -35.08 -8.73 6.92
CA SER A 14 -33.94 -9.36 7.61
C SER A 14 -32.76 -9.66 6.67
N TRP A 15 -33.00 -10.04 5.41
CA TRP A 15 -31.95 -10.27 4.43
C TRP A 15 -31.21 -8.98 4.04
N SER A 16 -31.95 -7.89 3.85
CA SER A 16 -31.36 -6.58 3.57
C SER A 16 -30.56 -6.03 4.76
N ILE A 17 -31.01 -6.27 6.00
CA ILE A 17 -30.26 -5.94 7.23
C ILE A 17 -28.96 -6.75 7.30
N LEU A 18 -29.02 -8.07 7.09
CA LEU A 18 -27.83 -8.94 7.06
C LEU A 18 -26.84 -8.54 5.97
N GLN A 19 -27.33 -8.19 4.78
CA GLN A 19 -26.51 -7.72 3.67
C GLN A 19 -25.83 -6.38 4.00
N SER A 20 -26.55 -5.47 4.67
CA SER A 20 -26.00 -4.18 5.11
C SER A 20 -24.91 -4.36 6.17
N GLU A 21 -25.09 -5.26 7.13
CA GLU A 21 -24.06 -5.57 8.14
C GLU A 21 -22.85 -6.26 7.53
N TRP A 22 -23.07 -7.16 6.58
CA TRP A 22 -21.99 -7.80 5.82
C TRP A 22 -21.21 -6.79 4.99
N LEU A 23 -21.87 -5.88 4.28
CA LEU A 23 -21.23 -4.78 3.57
C LEU A 23 -20.46 -3.87 4.51
N LYS A 24 -20.98 -3.59 5.70
CA LYS A 24 -20.31 -2.76 6.71
C LYS A 24 -19.06 -3.45 7.27
N LYS A 25 -19.12 -4.77 7.53
CA LYS A 25 -17.96 -5.59 7.94
C LYS A 25 -16.94 -5.73 6.82
N CYS A 26 -17.40 -6.01 5.60
CA CYS A 26 -16.56 -6.17 4.42
C CYS A 26 -15.87 -4.85 4.07
N GLY A 27 -16.60 -3.73 4.11
CA GLY A 27 -16.07 -2.38 3.94
C GLY A 27 -15.04 -2.04 5.01
N ARG A 28 -15.26 -2.39 6.28
CA ARG A 28 -14.29 -2.18 7.35
C ARG A 28 -13.00 -3.01 7.14
N LEU A 29 -13.12 -4.23 6.64
CA LEU A 29 -11.98 -5.07 6.27
C LEU A 29 -11.22 -4.50 5.06
N LEU A 30 -11.95 -4.09 4.02
CA LEU A 30 -11.41 -3.46 2.82
C LEU A 30 -10.65 -2.18 3.18
N LEU A 31 -11.22 -1.35 4.06
CA LEU A 31 -10.59 -0.12 4.53
C LEU A 31 -9.30 -0.41 5.30
N LEU A 32 -9.28 -1.47 6.10
CA LEU A 32 -8.08 -1.90 6.83
C LEU A 32 -6.98 -2.43 5.88
N LEU A 33 -7.37 -3.14 4.81
CA LEU A 33 -6.47 -3.61 3.76
C LEU A 33 -5.88 -2.43 2.98
N LEU A 34 -6.74 -1.50 2.52
CA LEU A 34 -6.33 -0.27 1.83
C LEU A 34 -5.40 0.58 2.69
N TYR A 35 -5.67 0.70 3.99
CA TYR A 35 -4.80 1.43 4.91
C TYR A 35 -3.41 0.78 5.03
N ARG A 36 -3.33 -0.55 5.14
CA ARG A 36 -2.05 -1.28 5.19
C ARG A 36 -1.28 -1.16 3.88
N PHE A 37 -1.99 -1.24 2.77
CA PHE A 37 -1.43 -1.02 1.44
C PHE A 37 -0.85 0.39 1.33
N ALA A 38 -1.60 1.41 1.73
CA ALA A 38 -1.16 2.81 1.69
C ALA A 38 0.08 3.05 2.55
N ILE A 39 0.19 2.43 3.73
CA ILE A 39 1.39 2.48 4.57
C ILE A 39 2.59 1.87 3.85
N GLY A 40 2.45 0.66 3.30
CA GLY A 40 3.53 -0.03 2.60
C GLY A 40 4.00 0.75 1.36
N TRP A 41 3.04 1.30 0.62
CA TRP A 41 3.29 2.17 -0.53
C TRP A 41 4.05 3.44 -0.14
N ALA A 42 3.58 4.18 0.86
CA ALA A 42 4.21 5.39 1.34
C ALA A 42 5.62 5.13 1.90
N PHE A 43 5.81 4.02 2.63
CA PHE A 43 7.11 3.61 3.15
C PHE A 43 8.11 3.33 2.02
N PHE A 44 7.68 2.62 0.98
CA PHE A 44 8.52 2.35 -0.18
C PHE A 44 8.94 3.64 -0.89
N GLN A 45 8.01 4.58 -1.06
CA GLN A 45 8.31 5.90 -1.63
C GLN A 45 9.36 6.67 -0.83
N LEU A 46 9.24 6.66 0.50
CA LEU A 46 10.18 7.32 1.40
C LEU A 46 11.57 6.70 1.28
N LEU A 47 11.64 5.35 1.20
CA LEU A 47 12.88 4.62 0.96
C LEU A 47 13.51 5.02 -0.39
N THR A 48 12.73 5.08 -1.47
CA THR A 48 13.22 5.48 -2.80
C THR A 48 13.80 6.88 -2.79
N ILE A 49 13.13 7.83 -2.12
CA ILE A 49 13.61 9.22 -2.01
C ILE A 49 14.93 9.28 -1.23
N ILE A 50 15.04 8.54 -0.12
CA ILE A 50 16.28 8.47 0.67
C ILE A 50 17.43 7.91 -0.17
N VAL A 51 17.21 6.79 -0.86
CA VAL A 51 18.24 6.16 -1.71
C VAL A 51 18.67 7.10 -2.83
N ALA A 52 17.71 7.75 -3.50
CA ALA A 52 18.02 8.74 -4.54
C ALA A 52 18.83 9.92 -3.98
N GLY A 53 18.48 10.41 -2.79
CA GLY A 53 19.22 11.48 -2.11
C GLY A 53 20.65 11.08 -1.74
N ILE A 54 20.86 9.86 -1.24
CA ILE A 54 22.20 9.34 -0.94
C ILE A 54 23.05 9.22 -2.21
N LEU A 55 22.48 8.72 -3.31
CA LEU A 55 23.18 8.65 -4.59
C LEU A 55 23.57 10.05 -5.10
N LEU A 56 22.66 11.02 -4.99
CA LEU A 56 22.92 12.41 -5.39
C LEU A 56 24.02 13.04 -4.54
N LEU A 57 24.01 12.79 -3.22
CA LEU A 57 25.04 13.23 -2.29
C LEU A 57 26.40 12.60 -2.62
N GLY A 58 26.42 11.32 -3.00
CA GLY A 58 27.61 10.63 -3.47
C GLY A 58 28.19 11.29 -4.73
N VAL A 59 27.35 11.58 -5.73
CA VAL A 59 27.78 12.29 -6.94
C VAL A 59 28.34 13.67 -6.62
N LEU A 60 27.72 14.40 -5.69
CA LEU A 60 28.22 15.70 -5.24
C LEU A 60 29.62 15.60 -4.59
N LEU A 61 29.84 14.58 -3.75
CA LEU A 61 31.11 14.37 -3.05
C LEU A 61 32.24 13.89 -3.98
N PHE A 62 31.96 12.97 -4.89
CA PHE A 62 32.98 12.35 -5.74
C PHE A 62 33.17 13.06 -7.09
N HIS A 63 32.15 13.76 -7.59
CA HIS A 63 32.16 14.44 -8.89
C HIS A 63 31.54 15.85 -8.86
N PRO A 64 32.09 16.78 -8.06
CA PRO A 64 31.52 18.12 -7.87
C PRO A 64 31.44 18.93 -9.17
N VAL A 65 32.42 18.76 -10.08
CA VAL A 65 32.47 19.50 -11.36
C VAL A 65 31.30 19.12 -12.28
N ILE A 66 30.97 17.82 -12.38
CA ILE A 66 29.87 17.31 -13.21
C ILE A 66 28.52 17.77 -12.64
N PHE A 67 28.40 17.76 -11.32
CA PHE A 67 27.21 18.23 -10.61
C PHE A 67 26.94 19.72 -10.87
N VAL A 68 27.94 20.58 -10.68
CA VAL A 68 27.82 22.02 -10.92
C VAL A 68 27.52 22.33 -12.38
N GLN A 69 28.16 21.64 -13.32
CA GLN A 69 27.92 21.82 -14.76
C GLN A 69 26.50 21.43 -15.17
N THR A 70 25.91 20.42 -14.51
CA THR A 70 24.54 19.99 -14.77
C THR A 70 23.51 20.99 -14.23
N ILE A 71 23.80 21.65 -13.10
CA ILE A 71 22.93 22.69 -12.51
C ILE A 71 23.02 24.00 -13.27
N THR A 72 24.21 24.39 -13.71
CA THR A 72 24.43 25.65 -14.43
C THR A 72 23.86 25.65 -15.84
N ILE A 73 23.78 24.48 -16.50
CA ILE A 73 23.15 24.34 -17.81
C ILE A 73 21.66 24.01 -17.60
N THR A 74 20.81 25.03 -17.63
CA THR A 74 19.35 24.94 -17.44
C THR A 74 18.67 23.92 -18.35
N GLU A 75 19.15 23.74 -19.59
CA GLU A 75 18.63 22.74 -20.53
C GLU A 75 18.93 21.29 -20.09
N LYS A 76 20.14 21.04 -19.59
CA LYS A 76 20.50 19.73 -19.03
C LYS A 76 19.78 19.45 -17.71
N LEU A 77 19.58 20.48 -16.88
CA LEU A 77 18.79 20.38 -15.67
C LEU A 77 17.32 20.04 -15.98
N ASN A 78 16.75 20.66 -17.01
CA ASN A 78 15.38 20.39 -17.44
C ASN A 78 15.22 18.97 -18.01
N HIS A 79 16.17 18.51 -18.84
CA HIS A 79 16.16 17.13 -19.31
C HIS A 79 16.31 16.11 -18.16
N ALA A 80 17.22 16.38 -17.23
CA ALA A 80 17.43 15.55 -16.05
C ALA A 80 16.19 15.52 -15.15
N SER A 81 15.51 16.65 -14.95
CA SER A 81 14.30 16.74 -14.12
C SER A 81 13.13 15.98 -14.74
N VAL A 82 12.92 16.09 -16.06
CA VAL A 82 11.88 15.34 -16.78
C VAL A 82 12.16 13.84 -16.71
N TYR A 83 13.41 13.42 -16.87
CA TYR A 83 13.80 12.02 -16.77
C TYR A 83 13.60 11.47 -15.34
N LEU A 84 14.05 12.21 -14.32
CA LEU A 84 13.81 11.90 -12.92
C LEU A 84 12.32 11.81 -12.60
N TRP A 85 11.52 12.74 -13.11
CA TRP A 85 10.07 12.73 -12.93
C TRP A 85 9.42 11.49 -13.55
N ASN A 86 9.87 11.08 -14.73
CA ASN A 86 9.34 9.88 -15.38
C ASN A 86 9.73 8.60 -14.63
N ILE A 87 10.98 8.53 -14.14
CA ILE A 87 11.42 7.43 -13.27
C ILE A 87 10.62 7.41 -11.97
N LEU A 88 10.43 8.57 -11.33
CA LEU A 88 9.62 8.70 -10.12
C LEU A 88 8.19 8.24 -10.36
N LYS A 89 7.56 8.63 -11.47
CA LYS A 89 6.24 8.13 -11.86
C LYS A 89 6.22 6.62 -11.99
N LEU A 90 7.19 6.04 -12.71
CA LEU A 90 7.29 4.60 -12.89
C LEU A 90 7.46 3.87 -11.55
N CYS A 91 8.29 4.44 -10.66
CA CYS A 91 8.57 3.91 -9.34
C CYS A 91 7.37 4.03 -8.39
N LEU A 92 6.65 5.16 -8.43
CA LEU A 92 5.42 5.37 -7.66
C LEU A 92 4.32 4.38 -8.06
N TRP A 93 4.13 4.22 -9.38
CA TRP A 93 2.96 3.53 -9.90
C TRP A 93 3.17 2.03 -9.92
N ASN A 94 4.18 1.53 -10.64
CA ASN A 94 4.35 0.10 -10.80
C ASN A 94 5.02 -0.51 -9.57
N TYR A 95 6.19 0.01 -9.21
CA TYR A 95 6.97 -0.56 -8.11
C TYR A 95 6.33 -0.27 -6.74
N GLY A 96 5.75 0.91 -6.56
CA GLY A 96 5.02 1.26 -5.36
C GLY A 96 3.82 0.36 -5.14
N VAL A 97 3.01 0.10 -6.18
CA VAL A 97 1.85 -0.78 -6.05
C VAL A 97 2.29 -2.21 -5.70
N ILE A 98 3.32 -2.73 -6.37
CA ILE A 98 3.88 -4.06 -6.06
C ILE A 98 4.39 -4.10 -4.61
N ALA A 99 5.12 -3.09 -4.16
CA ALA A 99 5.62 -3.00 -2.79
C ALA A 99 4.48 -2.95 -1.76
N GLY A 100 3.40 -2.22 -2.03
CA GLY A 100 2.19 -2.20 -1.20
C GLY A 100 1.54 -3.58 -1.06
N PHE A 101 1.49 -4.37 -2.14
CA PHE A 101 1.00 -5.76 -2.10
C PHE A 101 1.94 -6.69 -1.31
N ILE A 102 3.25 -6.58 -1.52
CA ILE A 102 4.24 -7.36 -0.76
C ILE A 102 4.14 -7.05 0.75
N PHE A 103 3.98 -5.77 1.10
CA PHE A 103 3.81 -5.35 2.50
C PHE A 103 2.52 -5.92 3.12
N MET A 104 1.42 -5.92 2.35
CA MET A 104 0.18 -6.59 2.78
C MET A 104 0.37 -8.10 2.97
N LEU A 105 1.08 -8.77 2.06
CA LEU A 105 1.36 -10.20 2.15
C LEU A 105 2.18 -10.50 3.41
N GLY A 106 3.26 -9.75 3.65
CA GLY A 106 4.10 -9.85 4.85
C GLY A 106 3.31 -9.62 6.14
N CYS A 107 2.42 -8.63 6.17
CA CYS A 107 1.55 -8.39 7.32
C CYS A 107 0.54 -9.53 7.57
N THR A 108 0.12 -10.22 6.52
CA THR A 108 -0.82 -11.35 6.60
C THR A 108 -0.12 -12.60 7.11
N ILE A 109 1.08 -12.89 6.58
CA ILE A 109 1.94 -13.99 7.04
C ILE A 109 2.36 -13.78 8.49
N ASN A 110 2.75 -12.56 8.88
CA ASN A 110 3.11 -12.28 10.27
C ASN A 110 1.92 -12.52 11.22
N LYS A 111 0.69 -12.17 10.80
CA LYS A 111 -0.52 -12.47 11.57
C LYS A 111 -0.78 -13.98 11.67
N SER A 112 -0.63 -14.74 10.59
CA SER A 112 -0.87 -16.19 10.61
C SER A 112 0.16 -16.90 11.49
N ILE A 113 1.43 -16.52 11.43
CA ILE A 113 2.49 -17.03 12.32
C ILE A 113 2.17 -16.72 13.78
N ARG A 114 1.75 -15.49 14.08
CA ARG A 114 1.40 -15.09 15.46
C ARG A 114 0.18 -15.83 15.99
N GLN A 115 -0.78 -16.17 15.12
CA GLN A 115 -1.92 -17.02 15.46
C GLN A 115 -1.49 -18.47 15.69
N ALA A 116 -0.64 -19.02 14.82
CA ALA A 116 -0.07 -20.36 14.97
C ALA A 116 0.73 -20.49 16.28
N GLN A 117 1.54 -19.49 16.64
CA GLN A 117 2.27 -19.47 17.91
C GLN A 117 1.34 -19.43 19.13
N ARG A 118 0.22 -18.69 19.06
CA ARG A 118 -0.78 -18.65 20.15
C ARG A 118 -1.56 -19.95 20.28
N LEU A 119 -1.84 -20.62 19.17
CA LEU A 119 -2.45 -21.95 19.15
C LEU A 119 -1.47 -22.98 19.69
N SER A 120 -0.21 -22.98 19.25
CA SER A 120 0.85 -23.85 19.78
C SER A 120 0.97 -23.71 21.30
N ARG A 121 0.99 -22.48 21.86
CA ARG A 121 0.99 -22.27 23.32
C ARG A 121 -0.27 -22.71 24.06
N LYS A 122 -1.40 -22.87 23.35
CA LYS A 122 -2.65 -23.38 23.95
C LYS A 122 -2.74 -24.90 23.89
N PHE A 123 -1.99 -25.53 22.99
CA PHE A 123 -1.98 -26.98 22.76
C PHE A 123 -0.71 -27.67 23.26
N ASP A 124 0.34 -26.93 23.63
CA ASP A 124 1.40 -27.41 24.51
C ASP A 124 0.82 -27.60 25.93
N VAL A 125 0.24 -28.78 26.13
CA VAL A 125 0.03 -29.48 27.42
C VAL A 125 0.88 -30.73 27.39
#